data_AF-A0A4Q5U687-F1
#
_entry.id   AF-A0A4Q5U687-F1
#
_cell.length_a   1.000
_cell.length_b   1.000
_cell.length_c   1.000
_cell.angle_alpha   90.00
_cell.angle_beta   90.00
_cell.angle_gamma   90.00
#
_symmetry.space_group_name_H-M   'P 1'
#
loop_
_entity.id
_entity.type
_entity.pdbx_description
1 polymer ?
#
loop_
_entity_poly.entity_id
_entity_poly.type
_entity_poly.pdbx_seq_one_letter_code
_entity_poly.pdbx_strand_id
1 'polypeptide(L)'
;MKKILPLLFATLVCSTTIFAQLPDNDMLGAARIKSGMRSKRVSSYDTTGGNKDRIENIQPGQTKRIFDVKGAGIINHIWITIAPGTDIIKRDDLVIRMYWDGLKGASVA
;
A
#
# COMPACT_ATOMS: atom_id res chain seq x y z
N MET A 1 32.10 14.68 46.36
CA MET A 1 32.39 14.34 44.95
C MET A 1 32.32 12.84 44.62
N LYS A 2 32.77 11.92 45.49
CA LYS A 2 32.78 10.45 45.21
C LYS A 2 31.41 9.78 44.97
N LYS A 3 30.29 10.36 45.44
CA LYS A 3 28.93 9.82 45.24
C LYS A 3 28.21 10.31 43.98
N ILE A 4 28.73 11.35 43.31
CA ILE A 4 28.09 11.97 42.13
C ILE A 4 28.39 11.17 40.86
N LEU A 5 29.61 10.62 40.75
CA LEU A 5 30.04 9.81 39.61
C LEU A 5 29.27 8.49 39.43
N PRO A 6 29.01 7.67 40.46
CA PRO A 6 28.19 6.47 40.31
C PRO A 6 26.72 6.79 40.00
N LEU A 7 26.21 7.93 40.47
CA LEU A 7 24.85 8.38 40.17
C LEU A 7 24.72 8.79 38.69
N LEU A 8 25.69 9.53 38.16
CA LEU A 8 25.76 9.89 36.73
C LEU A 8 25.93 8.66 35.83
N PHE A 9 26.69 7.67 36.28
CA PHE A 9 26.87 6.43 35.54
C PHE A 9 25.57 5.60 35.54
N ALA A 10 24.90 5.51 36.69
CA ALA A 10 23.62 4.82 36.80
C ALA A 10 22.53 5.48 35.95
N THR A 11 22.45 6.82 35.92
CA THR A 11 21.49 7.53 35.07
C THR A 11 21.81 7.38 33.58
N LEU A 12 23.09 7.36 33.19
CA LEU A 12 23.50 7.12 31.80
C LEU A 12 23.13 5.71 31.35
N VAL A 13 23.41 4.69 32.17
CA VAL A 13 23.05 3.29 31.90
C VAL A 13 21.52 3.08 31.87
N CYS A 14 20.78 3.75 32.75
CA CYS A 14 19.31 3.69 32.73
C CYS A 14 18.72 4.36 31.49
N SER A 15 19.37 5.42 30.98
CA SER A 15 18.91 6.12 29.77
C SER A 15 19.11 5.27 28.51
N THR A 16 20.22 4.52 28.40
CA THR A 16 20.48 3.67 27.23
C THR A 16 19.58 2.44 27.16
N THR A 17 19.17 1.89 28.30
CA THR A 17 18.23 0.75 28.33
C THR A 17 16.80 1.16 27.94
N ILE A 18 16.38 2.40 28.23
CA ILE A 18 15.06 2.92 27.83
C ILE A 18 14.95 3.07 26.30
N PHE A 19 16.00 3.57 25.62
CA PHE A 19 16.00 3.69 24.15
C PHE A 19 16.04 2.33 23.43
N ALA A 20 16.68 1.31 24.02
CA ALA A 20 16.72 -0.04 23.47
C ALA A 20 15.37 -0.78 23.55
N GLN A 21 14.42 -0.27 24.34
CA GLN A 21 13.08 -0.83 24.49
C GLN A 21 12.05 -0.26 23.51
N LEU A 22 12.44 0.63 22.58
CA LEU A 22 11.52 1.11 21.54
C LEU A 22 11.13 -0.08 20.63
N PRO A 23 9.93 -0.64 20.76
CA PRO A 23 9.56 -1.91 20.14
C PRO A 23 9.01 -1.65 18.73
N ASP A 24 9.70 -0.84 17.94
CA ASP A 24 9.34 -0.57 16.56
C ASP A 24 10.04 -1.58 15.65
N ASN A 25 9.59 -2.84 15.75
CA ASN A 25 9.81 -3.84 14.72
C ASN A 25 8.50 -4.13 13.99
N ASP A 26 8.60 -4.65 12.76
CA ASP A 26 7.47 -4.81 11.84
C ASP A 26 6.33 -5.66 12.44
N MET A 27 6.69 -6.70 13.20
CA MET A 27 5.72 -7.59 13.86
C MET A 27 5.00 -6.93 15.05
N LEU A 28 5.70 -6.18 15.90
CA LEU A 28 5.08 -5.40 16.97
C LEU A 28 4.23 -4.26 16.42
N GLY A 29 4.63 -3.67 15.29
CA GLY A 29 3.84 -2.69 14.54
C GLY A 29 2.52 -3.27 14.02
N ALA A 30 2.51 -4.54 13.61
CA ALA A 30 1.29 -5.25 13.18
C ALA A 30 0.34 -5.57 14.33
N ALA A 31 0.87 -5.85 15.52
CA ALA A 31 0.06 -6.13 16.72
C ALA A 31 -0.61 -4.87 17.32
N ARG A 32 -0.14 -3.66 16.96
CA ARG A 32 -0.72 -2.41 17.43
C ARG A 32 -2.01 -2.08 16.69
N ILE A 33 -3.05 -1.74 17.45
CA ILE A 33 -4.30 -1.21 16.89
C ILE A 33 -4.02 0.16 16.27
N LYS A 34 -4.38 0.32 14.99
CA LYS A 34 -4.27 1.58 14.26
C LYS A 34 -5.63 2.27 14.23
N SER A 35 -5.67 3.56 14.59
CA SER A 35 -6.86 4.41 14.50
C SER A 35 -6.76 5.37 13.30
N GLY A 36 -7.89 5.94 12.89
CA GLY A 36 -7.93 6.93 11.78
C GLY A 36 -7.76 6.33 10.38
N MET A 37 -7.81 5.00 10.24
CA MET A 37 -7.69 4.30 8.96
C MET A 37 -8.92 3.43 8.70
N ARG A 38 -9.31 3.30 7.42
CA ARG A 38 -10.37 2.40 7.00
C ARG A 38 -9.97 1.67 5.72
N SER A 39 -10.02 0.34 5.76
CA SER A 39 -9.80 -0.48 4.57
C SER A 39 -10.91 -0.25 3.54
N LYS A 40 -10.51 -0.02 2.30
CA LYS A 40 -11.39 0.05 1.13
C LYS A 40 -10.80 -0.80 0.02
N ARG A 41 -11.65 -1.29 -0.88
CA ARG A 41 -11.25 -2.06 -2.05
C ARG A 41 -12.13 -1.69 -3.24
N VAL A 42 -11.50 -1.54 -4.39
CA VAL A 42 -12.15 -1.54 -5.70
C VAL A 42 -11.62 -2.77 -6.43
N SER A 43 -12.50 -3.55 -7.05
CA SER A 43 -12.13 -4.76 -7.78
C SER A 43 -13.04 -4.92 -8.99
N SER A 44 -12.69 -5.85 -9.88
CA SER A 44 -13.50 -6.23 -11.04
C SER A 44 -14.71 -7.11 -10.69
N TYR A 45 -15.19 -7.09 -9.44
CA TYR A 45 -16.22 -8.01 -8.99
C TYR A 45 -17.54 -7.80 -9.75
N ASP A 46 -18.28 -8.88 -9.94
CA ASP A 46 -19.60 -8.83 -10.56
C ASP A 46 -20.61 -8.18 -9.60
N THR A 47 -21.03 -6.96 -9.91
CA THR A 47 -21.99 -6.21 -9.08
C THR A 47 -23.39 -6.82 -9.06
N THR A 48 -23.69 -7.76 -9.96
CA THR A 48 -24.97 -8.50 -9.96
C THR A 48 -24.97 -9.64 -8.94
N GLY A 49 -23.82 -10.00 -8.37
CA GLY A 49 -23.63 -11.17 -7.51
C GLY A 49 -23.34 -12.46 -8.28
N GLY A 50 -23.15 -12.39 -9.60
CA GLY A 50 -22.67 -13.49 -10.43
C GLY A 50 -21.17 -13.77 -10.27
N ASN A 51 -20.61 -14.50 -11.25
CA ASN A 51 -19.19 -14.92 -11.24
C ASN A 51 -18.40 -14.31 -12.41
N LYS A 52 -18.90 -13.23 -13.03
CA LYS A 52 -18.18 -12.52 -14.10
C LYS A 52 -17.26 -11.46 -13.49
N ASP A 53 -16.38 -11.88 -12.57
CA ASP A 53 -15.51 -11.00 -11.78
C ASP A 53 -14.29 -10.45 -12.56
N ARG A 54 -14.53 -9.96 -13.77
CA ARG A 54 -13.49 -9.47 -14.69
C ARG A 54 -14.00 -8.33 -15.56
N ILE A 55 -13.05 -7.56 -16.09
CA ILE A 55 -13.34 -6.55 -17.12
C ILE A 55 -13.24 -7.23 -18.48
N GLU A 56 -14.30 -7.14 -19.28
CA GLU A 56 -14.38 -7.77 -20.60
C GLU A 56 -14.35 -6.75 -21.74
N ASN A 57 -14.08 -7.23 -22.96
CA ASN A 57 -14.25 -6.49 -24.23
C ASN A 57 -13.40 -5.21 -24.37
N ILE A 58 -12.19 -5.21 -23.81
CA ILE A 58 -11.22 -4.11 -24.02
C ILE A 58 -10.70 -4.18 -25.46
N GLN A 59 -11.03 -3.17 -26.26
CA GLN A 59 -10.62 -3.10 -27.67
C GLN A 59 -9.17 -2.61 -27.82
N PRO A 60 -8.48 -2.91 -28.93
CA PRO A 60 -7.16 -2.35 -29.23
C PRO A 60 -7.14 -0.83 -29.12
N GLY A 61 -6.16 -0.29 -28.39
CA GLY A 61 -6.03 1.16 -28.13
C GLY A 61 -7.03 1.74 -27.11
N GLN A 62 -8.00 0.96 -26.63
CA GLN A 62 -8.95 1.43 -25.64
C GLN A 62 -8.29 1.64 -24.28
N THR A 63 -8.57 2.79 -23.67
CA THR A 63 -8.23 3.04 -22.26
C THR A 63 -9.46 2.81 -21.38
N LYS A 64 -9.31 1.96 -20.36
CA LYS A 64 -10.36 1.74 -19.36
C LYS A 64 -9.91 2.28 -18.01
N ARG A 65 -10.78 3.08 -17.36
CA ARG A 65 -10.58 3.51 -15.98
C ARG A 65 -11.05 2.38 -15.05
N ILE A 66 -10.12 1.82 -14.28
CA ILE A 66 -10.38 0.68 -13.38
C ILE A 66 -10.40 1.07 -11.90
N PHE A 67 -9.97 2.30 -11.58
CA PHE A 67 -9.96 2.86 -10.24
C PHE A 67 -10.19 4.38 -10.35
N ASP A 68 -11.21 4.90 -9.66
CA ASP A 68 -11.50 6.34 -9.56
C ASP A 68 -12.12 6.61 -8.20
N VAL A 69 -11.30 7.06 -7.25
CA VAL A 69 -11.73 7.40 -5.90
C VAL A 69 -11.33 8.83 -5.58
N LYS A 70 -12.07 9.46 -4.68
CA LYS A 70 -11.80 10.82 -4.21
C LYS A 70 -11.37 10.79 -2.74
N GLY A 71 -10.60 11.80 -2.35
CA GLY A 71 -10.08 11.98 -1.00
C GLY A 71 -8.71 11.36 -0.80
N ALA A 72 -8.14 11.59 0.39
CA ALA A 72 -6.82 11.11 0.77
C ALA A 72 -6.84 9.62 1.15
N GLY A 73 -5.75 8.92 0.83
CA GLY A 73 -5.57 7.51 1.16
C GLY A 73 -4.24 6.96 0.66
N ILE A 74 -4.00 5.69 0.97
CA ILE A 74 -2.79 4.96 0.56
C ILE A 74 -3.23 3.69 -0.15
N ILE A 75 -2.75 3.48 -1.38
CA ILE A 75 -2.85 2.18 -2.03
C ILE A 75 -1.64 1.37 -1.58
N ASN A 76 -1.87 0.28 -0.83
CA ASN A 76 -0.82 -0.58 -0.28
C ASN A 76 -0.79 -1.98 -0.92
N HIS A 77 -1.75 -2.31 -1.77
CA HIS A 77 -1.82 -3.60 -2.46
C HIS A 77 -2.59 -3.47 -3.78
N ILE A 78 -1.98 -3.96 -4.86
CA ILE A 78 -2.58 -4.06 -6.20
C ILE A 78 -2.33 -5.48 -6.70
N TRP A 79 -3.38 -6.13 -7.20
CA TRP A 79 -3.29 -7.44 -7.84
C TRP A 79 -4.01 -7.40 -9.18
N ILE A 80 -3.38 -7.95 -10.22
CA ILE A 80 -3.90 -7.98 -11.59
C ILE A 80 -3.52 -9.32 -12.22
N THR A 81 -4.47 -9.95 -12.91
CA THR A 81 -4.22 -11.05 -13.83
C THR A 81 -4.89 -10.74 -15.17
N ILE A 82 -4.32 -11.23 -16.26
CA ILE A 82 -4.78 -10.95 -17.62
C ILE A 82 -5.05 -12.28 -18.33
N ALA A 83 -6.16 -12.31 -19.06
CA ALA A 83 -6.52 -13.36 -19.98
C ALA A 83 -6.84 -12.75 -21.36
N PRO A 84 -6.57 -13.45 -22.48
CA PRO A 84 -5.87 -14.73 -22.57
C PRO A 84 -4.39 -14.66 -22.15
N GLY A 85 -3.72 -15.82 -22.15
CA GLY A 85 -2.31 -15.95 -21.76
C GLY A 85 -1.35 -15.16 -22.66
N THR A 86 -0.07 -15.17 -22.26
CA THR A 86 0.99 -14.42 -22.95
C THR A 86 1.31 -14.92 -24.36
N ASP A 87 0.84 -16.12 -24.69
CA ASP A 87 0.87 -16.71 -26.02
C ASP A 87 -0.03 -15.98 -27.02
N ILE A 88 -1.08 -15.31 -26.54
CA ILE A 88 -2.04 -14.57 -27.37
C ILE A 88 -1.88 -13.06 -27.18
N ILE A 89 -1.70 -12.58 -25.95
CA ILE A 89 -1.52 -11.15 -25.64
C ILE A 89 -0.23 -10.94 -24.85
N LYS A 90 0.71 -10.19 -25.42
CA LYS A 90 1.91 -9.76 -24.70
C LYS A 90 1.52 -8.72 -23.64
N ARG A 91 1.96 -8.93 -22.41
CA ARG A 91 1.68 -8.00 -21.30
C ARG A 91 2.40 -6.66 -21.48
N ASP A 92 3.49 -6.63 -22.25
CA ASP A 92 4.26 -5.43 -22.57
C ASP A 92 3.46 -4.43 -23.44
N ASP A 93 2.42 -4.91 -24.14
CA ASP A 93 1.52 -4.06 -24.93
C ASP A 93 0.42 -3.41 -24.06
N LEU A 94 0.35 -3.77 -22.77
CA LEU A 94 -0.62 -3.25 -21.82
C LEU A 94 0.05 -2.24 -20.88
N VAL A 95 -0.52 -1.04 -20.82
CA VAL A 95 0.03 0.06 -20.02
C VAL A 95 -0.92 0.37 -18.86
N ILE A 96 -0.39 0.36 -17.63
CA ILE A 96 -1.09 0.87 -16.45
C ILE A 96 -0.68 2.33 -16.21
N ARG A 97 -1.65 3.24 -16.15
CA ARG A 97 -1.39 4.66 -15.85
C ARG A 97 -2.06 5.05 -14.55
N MET A 98 -1.31 5.70 -13.66
CA MET A 98 -1.81 6.23 -12.39
C MET A 98 -1.66 7.75 -12.34
N TYR A 99 -2.69 8.42 -11.84
CA TYR A 99 -2.78 9.88 -11.78
C TYR A 99 -3.12 10.27 -10.34
N TRP A 100 -2.30 11.14 -9.76
CA TRP A 100 -2.49 11.64 -8.39
C TRP A 100 -2.97 13.08 -8.41
N ASP A 101 -3.77 13.45 -7.43
CA ASP A 101 -4.11 14.85 -7.08
C ASP A 101 -4.60 15.73 -8.25
N GLY A 102 -5.31 15.14 -9.21
CA GLY A 102 -5.88 15.85 -10.36
C GLY A 102 -4.87 16.26 -11.42
N LEU A 103 -3.64 15.74 -11.38
CA LEU A 103 -2.63 15.99 -12.40
C LEU A 103 -3.07 15.44 -13.77
N LYS A 104 -2.77 16.20 -14.83
CA LYS A 104 -3.08 15.83 -16.22
C LYS A 104 -2.12 14.76 -16.76
N GLY A 105 -0.86 14.79 -16.34
CA GLY A 105 0.14 13.80 -16.69
C GLY A 105 0.08 12.59 -15.76
N ALA A 106 0.30 11.39 -16.31
CA ALA A 106 0.42 10.19 -15.50
C ALA A 106 1.71 10.25 -14.67
N SER A 107 1.62 9.96 -13.38
CA SER A 107 2.78 9.88 -12.48
C SER A 107 3.45 8.50 -12.53
N VAL A 108 2.69 7.48 -12.92
CA VAL A 108 3.17 6.12 -13.22
C VAL A 108 2.64 5.77 -14.61
N ALA A 109 3.51 5.26 -15.49
CA ALA A 109 3.18 4.82 -16.84
C ALA A 109 4.04 3.61 -17.22
#